data_AF-A0A8D9BRX9-F1
#
_entry.id   AF-A0A8D9BRX9-F1
#
_cell.length_a   1.000
_cell.length_b   1.000
_cell.length_c   1.000
_cell.angle_alpha   90.00
_cell.angle_beta   90.00
_cell.angle_gamma   90.00
#
_symmetry.space_group_name_H-M   'P 1'
#
loop_
_entity.id
_entity.type
_entity.pdbx_description
1 polymer ?
#
loop_
_entity_poly.entity_id
_entity_poly.type
_entity_poly.pdbx_seq_one_letter_code
_entity_poly.pdbx_strand_id
1 'polypeptide(L)'
;DFTIEVERSMRVLDGVIMVYCSVGGVQPQSETVWKQANKYNVPRIAFINKMDRIGADFFKVIKQIKKRLNSEPVPIQIPIGKEEKFIGIIDLIKMKAVIWNDFDLGNTFKYKKIPDNMKIISKKWNKKLLEYAAEVSEELMQKYLDGKKISDIEIKKSLRKRVLNNEITLITCGSAFKNKGVQALLDSIIEYLPSPKDIKYINGISKDKKKIKRLSNDKEPFSALAFKIIN
;
A
#
# COMPACT_ATOMS: atom_id res chain seq x y z
N ASP A 1 19.94 18.16 0.96
CA ASP A 1 18.62 18.63 0.48
C ASP A 1 17.69 17.42 0.35
N PHE A 2 16.73 17.30 1.27
CA PHE A 2 15.86 16.13 1.43
C PHE A 2 15.11 15.79 0.14
N THR A 3 14.66 16.79 -0.61
CA THR A 3 13.94 16.63 -1.87
C THR A 3 14.77 15.97 -2.96
N ILE A 4 16.06 16.34 -3.07
CA ILE A 4 16.97 15.76 -4.06
C ILE A 4 17.29 14.30 -3.69
N GLU A 5 17.43 13.99 -2.41
CA GLU A 5 17.68 12.64 -1.94
C GLU A 5 16.49 11.71 -2.24
N VAL A 6 15.27 12.15 -1.92
CA VAL A 6 14.04 11.39 -2.26
C VAL A 6 13.93 11.19 -3.77
N GLU A 7 14.22 12.21 -4.56
CA GLU A 7 14.14 12.09 -6.02
C GLU A 7 15.10 11.04 -6.58
N ARG A 8 16.31 10.95 -6.03
CA ARG A 8 17.28 9.89 -6.41
C ARG A 8 16.80 8.53 -5.96
N SER A 9 16.32 8.40 -4.72
CA SER A 9 15.82 7.13 -4.19
C SER A 9 14.67 6.57 -5.01
N MET A 10 13.73 7.42 -5.45
CA MET A 10 12.58 7.03 -6.28
C MET A 10 12.96 6.46 -7.65
N ARG A 11 14.19 6.69 -8.12
CA ARG A 11 14.72 6.13 -9.38
C ARG A 11 15.37 4.75 -9.21
N VAL A 12 15.60 4.33 -7.96
CA VAL A 12 16.33 3.11 -7.61
C VAL A 12 15.39 2.04 -7.09
N LEU A 13 14.36 2.44 -6.33
CA LEU A 13 13.35 1.54 -5.82
C LEU A 13 12.26 1.26 -6.86
N ASP A 14 11.72 0.05 -6.79
CA ASP A 14 10.66 -0.40 -7.70
C ASP A 14 9.27 -0.09 -7.14
N GLY A 15 9.13 -0.01 -5.81
CA GLY A 15 7.88 0.28 -5.13
C GLY A 15 8.11 1.01 -3.82
N VAL A 16 7.12 1.80 -3.37
CA VAL A 16 7.25 2.66 -2.19
C VAL A 16 6.09 2.51 -1.22
N ILE A 17 6.39 2.68 0.07
CA ILE A 17 5.39 2.75 1.15
C ILE A 17 5.25 4.21 1.56
N MET A 18 4.07 4.78 1.33
CA MET A 18 3.74 6.13 1.77
C MET A 18 3.21 6.10 3.20
N VAL A 19 4.02 6.58 4.15
CA VAL A 19 3.65 6.57 5.57
C VAL A 19 2.97 7.88 5.95
N TYR A 20 1.77 7.78 6.53
CA TYR A 20 0.99 8.93 7.00
C TYR A 20 0.78 8.85 8.51
N CYS A 21 0.71 10.01 9.16
CA CYS A 21 0.30 10.10 10.56
C CYS A 21 -1.22 10.04 10.66
N SER A 22 -1.78 9.20 11.51
CA SER A 22 -3.24 9.11 11.77
C SER A 22 -3.89 10.42 12.23
N VAL A 23 -3.11 11.32 12.84
CA VAL A 23 -3.58 12.61 13.37
C VAL A 23 -3.40 13.73 12.32
N GLY A 24 -2.15 13.90 11.88
CA GLY A 24 -1.75 14.97 10.95
C GLY A 24 -2.15 14.71 9.50
N GLY A 25 -2.28 13.44 9.12
CA GLY A 25 -2.68 12.99 7.79
C GLY A 25 -1.70 13.42 6.69
N VAL A 26 -2.23 13.92 5.58
CA VAL A 26 -1.43 14.42 4.45
C VAL A 26 -0.85 15.79 4.82
N GLN A 27 0.46 15.95 4.68
CA GLN A 27 1.15 17.22 4.91
C GLN A 27 1.76 17.76 3.61
N PRO A 28 2.14 19.05 3.53
CA PRO A 28 2.76 19.62 2.33
C PRO A 28 3.96 18.82 1.81
N GLN A 29 4.77 18.27 2.72
CA GLN A 29 5.92 17.43 2.37
C GLN A 29 5.48 16.10 1.74
N SER A 30 4.37 15.52 2.21
CA SER A 30 3.80 14.30 1.63
C SER A 30 3.36 14.53 0.18
N GLU A 31 2.83 15.72 -0.15
CA GLU A 31 2.44 16.07 -1.52
C GLU A 31 3.66 16.17 -2.46
N THR A 32 4.76 16.73 -1.97
CA THR A 32 6.02 16.80 -2.74
C THR A 32 6.55 15.40 -3.06
N VAL A 33 6.61 14.52 -2.06
CA VAL A 33 7.05 13.12 -2.26
C VAL A 33 6.09 12.37 -3.18
N TRP A 34 4.78 12.64 -3.08
CA TRP A 34 3.78 12.05 -3.96
C TRP A 34 3.96 12.44 -5.43
N LYS A 35 4.24 13.73 -5.70
CA LYS A 35 4.56 14.22 -7.05
C LYS A 35 5.81 13.55 -7.61
N GLN A 36 6.83 13.32 -6.79
CA GLN A 36 8.04 12.60 -7.20
C GLN A 36 7.74 11.14 -7.55
N ALA A 37 6.95 10.43 -6.72
CA ALA A 37 6.53 9.06 -7.04
C ALA A 37 5.70 9.00 -8.34
N ASN A 38 4.83 9.99 -8.60
CA ASN A 38 4.10 10.11 -9.87
C ASN A 38 5.04 10.33 -11.06
N LYS A 39 6.02 11.23 -10.92
CA LYS A 39 7.00 11.52 -11.99
C LYS A 39 7.74 10.27 -12.48
N TYR A 40 8.02 9.34 -11.57
CA TYR A 40 8.72 8.09 -11.87
C TYR A 40 7.79 6.87 -12.01
N ASN A 41 6.47 7.07 -12.00
CA ASN A 41 5.46 6.02 -12.07
C ASN A 41 5.68 4.87 -11.06
N VAL A 42 6.11 5.19 -9.84
CA VAL A 42 6.45 4.19 -8.81
C VAL A 42 5.17 3.66 -8.16
N PRO A 43 4.84 2.35 -8.32
CA PRO A 43 3.76 1.69 -7.60
C PRO A 43 3.88 1.85 -6.09
N ARG A 44 2.75 2.00 -5.42
CA ARG A 44 2.76 2.33 -4.00
C ARG A 44 1.58 1.78 -3.22
N ILE A 45 1.85 1.56 -1.94
CA ILE A 45 0.85 1.36 -0.90
C ILE A 45 1.02 2.43 0.17
N ALA A 46 0.02 2.62 1.02
CA ALA A 46 0.07 3.56 2.12
C ALA A 46 -0.11 2.87 3.47
N PHE A 47 0.63 3.35 4.46
CA PHE A 47 0.52 2.92 5.85
C PHE A 47 0.13 4.11 6.74
N ILE A 48 -1.07 4.08 7.30
CA ILE A 48 -1.51 5.06 8.29
C ILE A 48 -1.02 4.60 9.66
N ASN A 49 0.07 5.22 10.11
CA ASN A 49 0.75 4.92 11.36
C ASN A 49 0.20 5.77 12.52
N LYS A 50 0.64 5.46 13.74
CA LYS A 50 0.31 6.16 14.98
C LYS A 50 -1.17 6.06 15.35
N MET A 51 -1.82 4.94 15.04
CA MET A 51 -3.23 4.72 15.42
C MET A 51 -3.48 4.76 16.95
N ASP A 52 -2.42 4.69 17.75
CA ASP A 52 -2.40 4.80 19.21
C ASP A 52 -2.46 6.25 19.75
N ARG A 53 -2.35 7.28 18.89
CA ARG A 53 -2.30 8.68 19.33
C ARG A 53 -3.67 9.31 19.47
N ILE A 54 -3.83 10.21 20.45
CA ILE A 54 -5.02 11.04 20.64
C ILE A 54 -5.33 11.79 19.33
N GLY A 55 -6.59 11.74 18.89
CA GLY A 55 -7.02 12.35 17.64
C GLY A 55 -6.73 11.50 16.40
N ALA A 56 -6.33 10.23 16.55
CA ALA A 56 -6.15 9.31 15.43
C ALA A 56 -7.49 9.11 14.67
N ASP A 57 -7.47 9.38 13.37
CA ASP A 57 -8.62 9.21 12.49
C ASP A 57 -8.21 8.66 11.12
N PHE A 58 -8.33 7.34 10.99
CA PHE A 58 -8.03 6.61 9.76
C PHE A 58 -8.85 7.09 8.55
N PHE A 59 -10.16 7.31 8.72
CA PHE A 59 -11.04 7.67 7.61
C PHE A 59 -10.85 9.13 7.16
N LYS A 60 -10.47 10.02 8.08
CA LYS A 60 -10.01 11.38 7.74
C LYS A 60 -8.78 11.34 6.84
N VAL A 61 -7.77 10.53 7.18
CA VAL A 61 -6.55 10.44 6.36
C VAL A 61 -6.85 9.87 4.97
N ILE A 62 -7.72 8.86 4.86
CA ILE A 62 -8.19 8.36 3.54
C ILE A 62 -8.83 9.48 2.72
N LYS A 63 -9.73 10.27 3.32
CA LYS A 63 -10.36 11.40 2.63
C LYS A 63 -9.32 12.44 2.17
N GLN A 64 -8.29 12.69 2.98
CA GLN A 64 -7.21 13.60 2.62
C GLN A 64 -6.35 13.05 1.49
N ILE A 65 -6.00 11.76 1.49
CA ILE A 65 -5.27 11.11 0.38
C ILE A 65 -6.06 11.31 -0.93
N LYS A 66 -7.36 11.03 -0.92
CA LYS A 66 -8.21 11.23 -2.10
C LYS A 66 -8.24 12.69 -2.56
N LYS A 67 -8.54 13.62 -1.65
CA LYS A 67 -8.74 15.03 -1.98
C LYS A 67 -7.46 15.80 -2.31
N ARG A 68 -6.36 15.57 -1.58
CA ARG A 68 -5.13 16.37 -1.68
C ARG A 68 -4.12 15.77 -2.64
N LEU A 69 -4.10 14.44 -2.77
CA LEU A 69 -3.13 13.74 -3.63
C LEU A 69 -3.74 13.31 -4.97
N ASN A 70 -5.05 13.56 -5.18
CA ASN A 70 -5.81 13.13 -6.35
C ASN A 70 -5.57 11.64 -6.67
N SER A 71 -5.67 10.81 -5.64
CA SER A 71 -5.43 9.37 -5.71
C SER A 71 -6.72 8.60 -5.37
N GLU A 72 -6.80 7.34 -5.77
CA GLU A 72 -7.89 6.45 -5.37
C GLU A 72 -7.43 5.53 -4.20
N PRO A 73 -7.65 5.93 -2.93
CA PRO A 73 -7.28 5.12 -1.79
C PRO A 73 -8.27 3.97 -1.58
N VAL A 74 -7.75 2.74 -1.54
CA VAL A 74 -8.53 1.51 -1.35
C VAL A 74 -8.12 0.84 -0.03
N PRO A 75 -8.92 0.94 1.04
CA PRO A 75 -8.63 0.26 2.29
C PRO A 75 -8.71 -1.26 2.13
N ILE A 76 -7.61 -1.94 2.44
CA ILE A 76 -7.58 -3.41 2.60
C ILE A 76 -7.65 -3.81 4.06
N GLN A 77 -7.47 -2.84 4.96
CA GLN A 77 -7.56 -3.00 6.40
C GLN A 77 -8.32 -1.81 7.00
N ILE A 78 -8.96 -2.02 8.16
CA ILE A 78 -9.47 -0.93 9.01
C ILE A 78 -9.05 -1.15 10.47
N PRO A 79 -8.79 -0.09 11.26
CA PRO A 79 -8.35 -0.25 12.64
C PRO A 79 -9.49 -0.69 13.56
N ILE A 80 -9.16 -1.48 14.59
CA ILE A 80 -10.07 -1.82 15.69
C ILE A 80 -9.75 -0.89 16.85
N GLY A 81 -10.69 0.03 17.12
CA GLY A 81 -10.48 1.11 18.06
C GLY A 81 -9.54 2.18 17.51
N LYS A 82 -9.23 3.15 18.37
CA LYS A 82 -8.32 4.27 18.10
C LYS A 82 -7.71 4.73 19.40
N GLU A 83 -6.62 5.48 19.32
CA GLU A 83 -5.94 6.04 20.49
C GLU A 83 -5.53 4.89 21.43
N GLU A 84 -5.70 5.03 22.73
CA GLU A 84 -5.39 3.97 23.71
C GLU A 84 -6.22 2.70 23.53
N LYS A 85 -7.38 2.80 22.86
CA LYS A 85 -8.26 1.65 22.57
C LYS A 85 -7.89 0.95 21.27
N PHE A 86 -6.82 1.33 20.60
CA PHE A 86 -6.34 0.64 19.40
C PHE A 86 -5.74 -0.72 19.75
N ILE A 87 -6.41 -1.80 19.36
CA ILE A 87 -6.05 -3.18 19.75
C ILE A 87 -5.67 -4.07 18.56
N GLY A 88 -5.84 -3.62 17.33
CA GLY A 88 -5.53 -4.40 16.15
C GLY A 88 -6.21 -3.86 14.90
N ILE A 89 -6.32 -4.70 13.87
CA ILE A 89 -6.92 -4.34 12.59
C ILE A 89 -7.95 -5.37 12.16
N ILE A 90 -8.76 -5.03 11.17
CA ILE A 90 -9.61 -5.97 10.44
C ILE A 90 -9.02 -6.13 9.05
N ASP A 91 -8.70 -7.37 8.68
CA ASP A 91 -8.41 -7.75 7.30
C ASP A 91 -9.75 -7.81 6.54
N LEU A 92 -9.94 -6.90 5.58
CA LEU A 92 -11.17 -6.80 4.81
C LEU A 92 -11.28 -7.87 3.72
N ILE A 93 -10.19 -8.50 3.31
CA ILE A 93 -10.21 -9.60 2.34
C ILE A 93 -10.69 -10.87 3.06
N LYS A 94 -10.06 -11.20 4.19
CA LYS A 94 -10.41 -12.38 5.00
C LYS A 94 -11.67 -12.20 5.85
N MET A 95 -12.10 -10.96 6.04
CA MET A 95 -13.19 -10.58 6.95
C MET A 95 -12.97 -11.09 8.39
N LYS A 96 -11.74 -10.92 8.90
CA LYS A 96 -11.34 -11.32 10.25
C LYS A 96 -10.62 -10.19 10.98
N ALA A 97 -10.79 -10.13 12.30
CA ALA A 97 -9.98 -9.29 13.16
C ALA A 97 -8.60 -9.93 13.35
N VAL A 98 -7.55 -9.13 13.27
CA VAL A 98 -6.16 -9.50 13.54
C VAL A 98 -5.75 -8.80 14.83
N ILE A 99 -5.53 -9.59 15.88
CA ILE A 99 -5.12 -9.10 17.20
C ILE A 99 -3.74 -9.68 17.50
N TRP A 100 -2.76 -8.80 17.64
CA TRP A 100 -1.40 -9.17 18.01
C TRP A 100 -1.27 -9.40 19.51
N ASN A 101 -0.33 -10.25 19.88
CA ASN A 101 0.04 -10.48 21.25
C ASN A 101 0.96 -9.36 21.76
N ASP A 102 0.58 -8.73 22.87
CA ASP A 102 1.37 -7.66 23.49
C ASP A 102 2.64 -8.20 24.18
N PHE A 103 2.63 -9.47 24.61
CA PHE A 103 3.71 -10.06 25.39
C PHE A 103 4.95 -10.41 24.55
N ASP A 104 4.82 -10.54 23.23
CA ASP A 104 5.93 -10.92 22.34
C ASP A 104 6.27 -9.83 21.30
N LEU A 105 5.93 -8.58 21.62
CA LEU A 105 6.14 -7.43 20.74
C LEU A 105 5.51 -7.65 19.34
N GLY A 106 4.37 -8.33 19.30
CA GLY A 106 3.61 -8.58 18.07
C GLY A 106 4.23 -9.62 17.14
N ASN A 107 5.08 -10.52 17.64
CA ASN A 107 5.57 -11.67 16.88
C ASN A 107 4.47 -12.66 16.58
N THR A 108 3.49 -12.81 17.48
CA THR A 108 2.33 -13.68 17.24
C THR A 108 1.03 -12.88 17.16
N PHE A 109 0.07 -13.43 16.42
CA PHE A 109 -1.27 -12.86 16.30
C PHE A 109 -2.32 -13.95 16.21
N LYS A 110 -3.57 -13.58 16.48
CA LYS A 110 -4.73 -14.46 16.32
C LYS A 110 -5.74 -13.82 15.40
N TYR A 111 -6.23 -14.61 14.45
CA TYR A 111 -7.46 -14.28 13.74
C TYR A 111 -8.66 -14.50 14.66
N LYS A 112 -9.48 -13.47 14.82
CA LYS A 112 -10.72 -13.49 15.60
C LYS A 112 -11.91 -13.05 14.75
N LYS A 113 -13.12 -13.29 15.28
CA LYS A 113 -14.35 -12.70 14.72
C LYS A 113 -14.27 -11.17 14.80
N ILE A 114 -14.83 -10.49 13.80
CA ILE A 114 -14.95 -9.03 13.81
C ILE A 114 -15.86 -8.61 14.98
N PRO A 115 -15.45 -7.63 15.82
CA PRO A 115 -16.28 -7.09 16.90
C PRO A 115 -17.64 -6.58 16.40
N ASP A 116 -18.70 -6.74 17.21
CA ASP A 116 -20.07 -6.43 16.79
C ASP A 116 -20.25 -4.98 16.33
N ASN A 117 -19.65 -4.04 17.07
CA ASN A 117 -19.65 -2.62 16.74
C ASN A 117 -18.93 -2.27 15.43
N MET A 118 -18.12 -3.18 14.89
CA MET A 118 -17.37 -3.01 13.65
C MET A 118 -17.97 -3.76 12.45
N LYS A 119 -18.90 -4.70 12.67
CA LYS A 119 -19.48 -5.53 11.59
C LYS A 119 -20.05 -4.71 10.43
N ILE A 120 -20.81 -3.65 10.73
CA ILE A 120 -21.48 -2.82 9.72
C ILE A 120 -20.43 -2.08 8.86
N ILE A 121 -19.46 -1.43 9.49
CA ILE A 121 -18.42 -0.68 8.78
C ILE A 121 -17.48 -1.60 8.01
N SER A 122 -17.13 -2.77 8.56
CA SER A 122 -16.33 -3.78 7.85
C SER A 122 -17.04 -4.29 6.60
N LYS A 123 -18.33 -4.65 6.70
CA LYS A 123 -19.12 -5.08 5.53
C LYS A 123 -19.20 -4.00 4.47
N LYS A 124 -19.40 -2.74 4.86
CA LYS A 124 -19.43 -1.60 3.94
C LYS A 124 -18.11 -1.46 3.17
N TRP A 125 -16.98 -1.52 3.85
CA TRP A 125 -15.67 -1.37 3.22
C TRP A 125 -15.23 -2.63 2.45
N ASN A 126 -15.61 -3.82 2.90
CA ASN A 126 -15.41 -5.04 2.12
C ASN A 126 -16.21 -5.01 0.80
N LYS A 127 -17.48 -4.55 0.81
CA LYS A 127 -18.25 -4.37 -0.43
C LYS A 127 -17.51 -3.45 -1.42
N LYS A 128 -17.05 -2.29 -0.95
CA LYS A 128 -16.24 -1.37 -1.78
C LYS A 128 -14.95 -2.01 -2.28
N LEU A 129 -14.25 -2.76 -1.43
CA LEU A 129 -13.04 -3.47 -1.81
C LEU A 129 -13.31 -4.48 -2.95
N LEU A 130 -14.43 -5.20 -2.87
CA LEU A 130 -14.86 -6.12 -3.92
C LEU A 130 -15.22 -5.39 -5.22
N GLU A 131 -15.86 -4.22 -5.13
CA GLU A 131 -16.11 -3.35 -6.30
C GLU A 131 -14.78 -2.99 -7.00
N TYR A 132 -13.79 -2.47 -6.27
CA TYR A 132 -12.47 -2.17 -6.85
C TYR A 132 -11.77 -3.42 -7.40
N ALA A 133 -11.91 -4.57 -6.74
CA ALA A 133 -11.33 -5.80 -7.25
C ALA A 133 -12.01 -6.28 -8.54
N ALA A 134 -13.30 -6.03 -8.69
CA ALA A 134 -14.09 -6.44 -9.85
C ALA A 134 -13.80 -5.61 -11.11
N GLU A 135 -13.42 -4.34 -10.98
CA GLU A 135 -13.15 -3.41 -12.08
C GLU A 135 -11.99 -3.81 -13.01
N VAL A 136 -11.13 -4.77 -12.61
CA VAL A 136 -9.92 -5.09 -13.38
C VAL A 136 -10.18 -5.94 -14.64
N SER A 137 -11.32 -6.64 -14.69
CA SER A 137 -11.73 -7.47 -15.83
C SER A 137 -13.25 -7.66 -15.89
N GLU A 138 -13.77 -7.83 -17.11
CA GLU A 138 -15.19 -8.12 -17.35
C GLU A 138 -15.66 -9.38 -16.60
N GLU A 139 -14.82 -10.42 -16.53
CA GLU A 139 -15.14 -11.66 -15.81
C GLU A 139 -15.40 -11.41 -14.32
N LEU A 140 -14.54 -10.63 -13.65
CA LEU A 140 -14.69 -10.35 -12.23
C LEU A 140 -15.85 -9.38 -11.97
N MET A 141 -16.08 -8.43 -12.88
CA MET A 141 -17.27 -7.57 -12.86
C MET A 141 -18.55 -8.39 -12.95
N GLN A 142 -18.64 -9.35 -13.88
CA GLN A 142 -19.81 -10.22 -14.01
C GLN A 142 -20.02 -11.06 -12.74
N LYS A 143 -18.95 -11.66 -12.18
CA LYS A 143 -19.06 -12.39 -10.90
C LYS A 143 -19.62 -11.50 -9.79
N TYR A 144 -19.16 -10.26 -9.67
CA TYR A 144 -19.64 -9.31 -8.68
C TYR A 144 -21.13 -8.98 -8.85
N LEU A 145 -21.55 -8.66 -10.09
CA LEU A 145 -22.94 -8.31 -10.42
C LEU A 145 -23.90 -9.49 -10.19
N ASP A 146 -23.47 -10.71 -10.49
CA ASP A 146 -24.23 -11.94 -10.25
C ASP A 146 -24.29 -12.33 -8.76
N GLY A 147 -23.61 -11.59 -7.87
CA GLY A 147 -23.47 -11.96 -6.46
C GLY A 147 -22.63 -13.23 -6.24
N LYS A 148 -21.85 -13.66 -7.23
CA LYS A 148 -20.94 -14.80 -7.12
C LYS A 148 -19.73 -14.42 -6.26
N LYS A 149 -19.24 -15.38 -5.50
CA LYS A 149 -18.08 -15.19 -4.63
C LYS A 149 -16.83 -14.97 -5.48
N ILE A 150 -16.15 -13.84 -5.26
CA ILE A 150 -14.77 -13.61 -5.71
C ILE A 150 -13.83 -14.16 -4.64
N SER A 151 -12.89 -15.02 -5.01
CA SER A 151 -11.95 -15.63 -4.08
C SER A 151 -10.89 -14.63 -3.59
N ASP A 152 -10.33 -14.88 -2.40
CA ASP A 152 -9.20 -14.10 -1.87
C ASP A 152 -8.05 -13.97 -2.90
N ILE A 153 -7.77 -15.03 -3.66
CA ILE A 153 -6.70 -15.05 -4.66
C ILE A 153 -7.03 -14.11 -5.81
N GLU A 154 -8.26 -14.14 -6.32
CA GLU A 154 -8.71 -13.23 -7.39
C GLU A 154 -8.68 -11.77 -6.92
N ILE A 155 -9.16 -11.50 -5.70
CA ILE A 155 -9.09 -10.16 -5.09
C ILE A 155 -7.64 -9.68 -5.05
N LYS A 156 -6.73 -10.48 -4.50
CA LYS A 156 -5.32 -10.11 -4.35
C LYS A 156 -4.65 -9.85 -5.70
N LYS A 157 -4.86 -10.73 -6.68
CA LYS A 157 -4.31 -10.57 -8.03
C LYS A 157 -4.83 -9.31 -8.72
N SER A 158 -6.13 -9.04 -8.58
CA SER A 158 -6.76 -7.82 -9.12
C SER A 158 -6.13 -6.57 -8.50
N LEU A 159 -6.12 -6.49 -7.16
CA LEU A 159 -5.56 -5.34 -6.46
C LEU A 159 -4.08 -5.13 -6.78
N ARG A 160 -3.27 -6.20 -6.84
CA ARG A 160 -1.86 -6.12 -7.25
C ARG A 160 -1.73 -5.51 -8.63
N LYS A 161 -2.49 -6.00 -9.63
CA LYS A 161 -2.44 -5.45 -11.00
C LYS A 161 -2.72 -3.95 -11.03
N ARG A 162 -3.74 -3.49 -10.29
CA ARG A 162 -4.09 -2.07 -10.21
C ARG A 162 -3.05 -1.23 -9.46
N VAL A 163 -2.40 -1.78 -8.43
CA VAL A 163 -1.27 -1.13 -7.73
C VAL A 163 -0.08 -0.96 -8.67
N LEU A 164 0.31 -2.01 -9.40
CA LEU A 164 1.43 -1.95 -10.35
C LEU A 164 1.18 -0.96 -11.49
N ASN A 165 -0.09 -0.78 -11.88
CA ASN A 165 -0.50 0.22 -12.86
C ASN A 165 -0.64 1.64 -12.27
N ASN A 166 -0.38 1.85 -10.97
CA ASN A 166 -0.62 3.12 -10.26
C ASN A 166 -2.08 3.63 -10.33
N GLU A 167 -3.05 2.74 -10.52
CA GLU A 167 -4.48 3.09 -10.61
C GLU A 167 -5.10 3.32 -9.22
N ILE A 168 -4.62 2.58 -8.22
CA ILE A 168 -5.11 2.64 -6.84
C ILE A 168 -3.94 2.68 -5.87
N THR A 169 -4.21 3.16 -4.65
CA THR A 169 -3.28 3.05 -3.53
C THR A 169 -3.92 2.25 -2.41
N LEU A 170 -3.38 1.06 -2.13
CA LEU A 170 -3.90 0.24 -1.03
C LEU A 170 -3.55 0.86 0.32
N ILE A 171 -4.53 0.94 1.20
CA ILE A 171 -4.37 1.55 2.52
C ILE A 171 -4.34 0.47 3.60
N THR A 172 -3.23 0.44 4.32
CA THR A 172 -3.01 -0.33 5.55
C THR A 172 -2.93 0.61 6.75
N CYS A 173 -3.03 0.09 7.97
CA CYS A 173 -2.90 0.90 9.17
C CYS A 173 -2.31 0.15 10.35
N GLY A 174 -1.80 0.90 11.32
CA GLY A 174 -1.24 0.32 12.53
C GLY A 174 -0.63 1.34 13.48
N SER A 175 0.04 0.81 14.48
CA SER A 175 0.95 1.54 15.34
C SER A 175 2.27 0.78 15.40
N ALA A 176 3.30 1.36 14.78
CA ALA A 176 4.66 0.85 14.89
C ALA A 176 5.12 0.85 16.35
N PHE A 177 4.77 1.89 17.12
CA PHE A 177 5.15 2.00 18.54
C PHE A 177 4.53 0.90 19.41
N LYS A 178 3.29 0.52 19.13
CA LYS A 178 2.60 -0.56 19.87
C LYS A 178 2.83 -1.94 19.26
N ASN A 179 3.68 -2.06 18.25
CA ASN A 179 3.98 -3.29 17.50
C ASN A 179 2.75 -4.00 16.91
N LYS A 180 1.80 -3.22 16.37
CA LYS A 180 0.56 -3.74 15.76
C LYS A 180 0.37 -3.19 14.36
N GLY A 181 0.35 -4.05 13.35
CA GLY A 181 0.01 -3.70 11.97
C GLY A 181 1.20 -3.62 11.01
N VAL A 182 2.42 -3.39 11.49
CA VAL A 182 3.62 -3.38 10.63
C VAL A 182 3.86 -4.75 9.99
N GLN A 183 3.57 -5.82 10.72
CA GLN A 183 3.64 -7.20 10.26
C GLN A 183 2.72 -7.43 9.04
N ALA A 184 1.46 -6.98 9.14
CA ALA A 184 0.50 -7.10 8.03
C ALA A 184 0.83 -6.14 6.86
N LEU A 185 1.54 -5.03 7.13
CA LEU A 185 2.11 -4.18 6.09
C LEU A 185 3.21 -4.93 5.33
N LEU A 186 4.09 -5.68 6.01
CA LEU A 186 5.13 -6.48 5.34
C LEU A 186 4.52 -7.54 4.42
N ASP A 187 3.45 -8.21 4.84
CA ASP A 187 2.69 -9.12 3.96
C ASP A 187 2.16 -8.36 2.73
N SER A 188 1.66 -7.14 2.93
CA SER A 188 1.15 -6.30 1.84
C SER A 188 2.24 -5.86 0.86
N ILE A 189 3.50 -5.71 1.30
CA ILE A 189 4.63 -5.45 0.40
C ILE A 189 4.80 -6.62 -0.56
N ILE A 190 4.86 -7.84 -0.02
CA ILE A 190 5.05 -9.05 -0.83
C ILE A 190 3.87 -9.25 -1.79
N GLU A 191 2.64 -9.04 -1.30
CA GLU A 191 1.44 -9.27 -2.08
C GLU A 191 1.23 -8.24 -3.19
N TYR A 192 1.53 -6.95 -2.96
CA TYR A 192 1.05 -5.87 -3.84
C TYR A 192 2.15 -4.99 -4.46
N LEU A 193 3.36 -4.95 -3.90
CA LEU A 193 4.45 -4.17 -4.49
C LEU A 193 5.25 -4.97 -5.53
N PRO A 194 5.87 -4.30 -6.51
CA PRO A 194 6.59 -4.95 -7.59
C PRO A 194 7.83 -5.69 -7.10
N SER A 195 8.13 -6.77 -7.81
CA SER A 195 9.48 -7.33 -7.89
C SER A 195 10.25 -6.69 -9.05
N PRO A 196 11.59 -6.83 -9.11
CA PRO A 196 12.37 -6.34 -10.24
C PRO A 196 11.94 -6.88 -11.62
N LYS A 197 11.27 -8.05 -11.64
CA LYS A 197 10.71 -8.67 -12.86
C LYS A 197 9.41 -8.02 -13.32
N ASP A 198 8.72 -7.32 -12.44
CA ASP A 198 7.51 -6.56 -12.78
C ASP A 198 7.85 -5.23 -13.48
N ILE A 199 9.12 -4.80 -13.43
CA ILE A 199 9.63 -3.64 -14.17
C ILE A 199 10.08 -4.06 -15.56
N LYS A 200 9.50 -3.44 -16.59
CA LYS A 200 9.74 -3.79 -18.00
C LYS A 200 11.19 -3.59 -18.44
N TYR A 201 11.76 -2.42 -18.16
CA TYR A 201 13.13 -2.05 -18.53
C TYR A 201 13.52 -0.69 -17.94
N ILE A 202 14.82 -0.45 -17.82
CA ILE A 202 15.38 0.88 -17.58
C ILE A 202 15.81 1.51 -18.91
N ASN A 203 15.51 2.80 -19.08
CA ASN A 203 15.96 3.59 -20.23
C ASN A 203 17.36 4.15 -20.01
N GLY A 204 18.18 4.17 -21.06
CA GLY A 204 19.49 4.78 -21.08
C GLY A 204 19.82 5.46 -22.40
N ILE A 205 20.98 6.11 -22.45
CA ILE A 205 21.53 6.76 -23.65
C ILE A 205 22.90 6.16 -23.91
N SER A 206 23.15 5.65 -25.12
CA SER A 206 24.46 5.12 -25.52
C SER A 206 25.48 6.23 -25.77
N LYS A 207 26.76 5.87 -25.93
CA LYS A 207 27.82 6.82 -26.32
C LYS A 207 27.48 7.59 -27.60
N ASP A 208 26.78 6.94 -28.54
CA ASP A 208 26.33 7.53 -29.81
C ASP A 208 25.00 8.31 -29.70
N LYS A 209 24.59 8.69 -28.48
CA LYS A 209 23.34 9.41 -28.19
C LYS A 209 22.05 8.68 -28.62
N LYS A 210 22.10 7.35 -28.80
CA LYS A 210 20.90 6.53 -29.12
C LYS A 210 20.20 6.10 -27.84
N LYS A 211 18.87 6.09 -27.85
CA LYS A 211 18.07 5.52 -26.74
C LYS A 211 18.28 4.02 -26.69
N ILE A 212 18.61 3.50 -25.52
CA ILE A 212 18.78 2.06 -25.26
C ILE A 212 17.90 1.64 -24.08
N LYS A 213 17.64 0.34 -23.99
CA LYS A 213 16.91 -0.28 -22.88
C LYS A 213 17.77 -1.37 -22.25
N ARG A 214 17.58 -1.58 -20.95
CA ARG A 214 18.15 -2.71 -20.20
C ARG A 214 17.03 -3.44 -19.50
N LEU A 215 16.90 -4.73 -19.78
CA LEU A 215 15.92 -5.61 -19.13
C LEU A 215 16.45 -6.05 -17.77
N SER A 216 15.54 -6.32 -16.83
CA SER A 216 15.86 -6.94 -15.54
C SER A 216 16.13 -8.44 -15.73
N ASN A 217 17.29 -8.80 -16.29
CA ASN A 217 17.65 -10.17 -16.63
C ASN A 217 19.16 -10.41 -16.44
N ASP A 218 19.51 -11.51 -15.76
CA ASP A 218 20.91 -11.88 -15.48
C ASP A 218 21.73 -12.20 -16.74
N LYS A 219 21.07 -12.43 -17.89
CA LYS A 219 21.71 -12.63 -19.19
C LYS A 219 22.07 -11.31 -19.92
N GLU A 220 21.58 -10.17 -19.45
CA GLU A 220 21.90 -8.86 -20.03
C GLU A 220 23.29 -8.38 -19.60
N PRO A 221 23.98 -7.54 -20.41
CA PRO A 221 25.20 -6.88 -19.97
C PRO A 221 24.98 -6.06 -18.71
N PHE A 222 25.95 -6.12 -17.79
CA PHE A 222 25.89 -5.40 -16.52
C PHE A 222 25.64 -3.90 -16.71
N SER A 223 24.69 -3.37 -15.93
CA SER A 223 24.42 -1.95 -15.82
C SER A 223 23.91 -1.62 -14.42
N ALA A 224 24.36 -0.51 -13.83
CA ALA A 224 23.99 -0.09 -12.49
C ALA A 224 23.97 1.43 -12.36
N LEU A 225 23.25 1.93 -11.34
CA LEU A 225 23.18 3.36 -11.00
C LEU A 225 23.74 3.58 -9.59
N ALA A 226 24.84 4.32 -9.49
CA ALA A 226 25.32 4.81 -8.19
C ALA A 226 24.37 5.90 -7.67
N PHE A 227 23.80 5.70 -6.49
CA PHE A 227 22.76 6.61 -5.94
C PHE A 227 23.15 7.30 -4.62
N LYS A 228 24.15 6.78 -3.90
CA LYS A 228 24.67 7.34 -2.65
C LYS A 228 26.16 7.05 -2.51
N ILE A 229 26.90 7.98 -1.90
CA ILE A 229 28.29 7.82 -1.46
C ILE A 229 28.28 8.01 0.06
N ILE A 230 28.93 7.10 0.77
CA ILE A 230 29.09 7.14 2.23
C ILE A 230 30.60 7.24 2.48
N ASN A 231 31.00 8.21 3.29
CA ASN A 231 32.37 8.39 3.75
C ASN A 231 32.60 7.62 5.05
#